data_AF-A0A7K0U315-F1
#
_entry.id   AF-A0A7K0U315-F1
#
_cell.length_a   1.000
_cell.length_b   1.000
_cell.length_c   1.000
_cell.angle_alpha   90.00
_cell.angle_beta   90.00
_cell.angle_gamma   90.00
#
_symmetry.space_group_name_H-M   'P 1'
#
loop_
_entity.id
_entity.type
_entity.pdbx_description
1 polymer ?
#
loop_
_entity_poly.entity_id
_entity_poly.type
_entity_poly.pdbx_seq_one_letter_code
_entity_poly.pdbx_strand_id
1 'polypeptide(L)'
;MNALRETIWVLGDQLSPLLGPLATADPSRTRILMVESTTKIASRNWHLQRAHLVVSGMRHLAHDLEQRGFHVDYRRAGSLRGGLEAHRTEFGPT
;
A
#
# COMPACT_ATOMS: atom_id res chain seq x y z
N MET A 1 1.05 -17.81 13.94
CA MET A 1 1.64 -18.36 12.70
C MET A 1 1.19 -17.47 11.55
N ASN A 2 2.09 -16.72 10.92
CA ASN A 2 1.77 -15.89 9.76
C ASN A 2 1.50 -16.84 8.59
N ALA A 3 0.26 -16.93 8.11
CA ALA A 3 -0.03 -17.69 6.91
C ALA A 3 0.71 -17.03 5.73
N LEU A 4 1.44 -17.83 4.94
CA LEU A 4 2.11 -17.35 3.72
C LEU A 4 1.06 -16.77 2.77
N ARG A 5 1.08 -15.45 2.62
CA ARG A 5 0.21 -14.70 1.71
C ARG A 5 1.06 -14.04 0.64
N GLU A 6 0.57 -14.06 -0.59
CA GLU A 6 1.14 -13.23 -1.65
C GLU A 6 1.01 -11.76 -1.25
N THR A 7 2.03 -10.95 -1.55
CA THR A 7 1.97 -9.51 -1.30
C THR A 7 1.83 -8.75 -2.60
N ILE A 8 0.77 -7.94 -2.71
CA ILE A 8 0.63 -6.94 -3.76
C ILE A 8 1.03 -5.59 -3.18
N TRP A 9 2.09 -5.00 -3.73
CA TRP A 9 2.51 -3.65 -3.36
C TRP A 9 1.81 -2.61 -4.24
N VAL A 10 0.96 -1.79 -3.61
CA VAL A 10 0.20 -0.73 -4.28
C VAL A 10 0.88 0.63 -4.05
N LEU A 11 1.23 1.29 -5.13
CA LEU A 11 1.86 2.62 -5.11
C LEU A 11 0.81 3.75 -5.19
N GLY A 12 1.24 4.97 -4.87
CA GLY A 12 0.35 6.14 -4.79
C GLY A 12 -0.28 6.60 -6.12
N ASP A 13 0.13 6.02 -7.24
CA ASP A 13 -0.44 6.24 -8.58
C ASP A 13 -1.34 5.07 -9.05
N GLN A 14 -1.44 3.99 -8.28
CA GLN A 14 -2.18 2.77 -8.61
C GLN A 14 -3.48 2.66 -7.80
N LEU A 15 -4.21 3.77 -7.66
CA LEU A 15 -5.29 3.90 -6.68
C LEU A 15 -6.66 3.43 -7.19
N SER A 16 -6.72 2.22 -7.75
CA SER A 16 -7.97 1.60 -8.23
C SER A 16 -8.02 0.12 -7.89
N PRO A 17 -9.06 -0.37 -7.18
CA PRO A 17 -9.21 -1.79 -6.89
C PRO A 17 -9.63 -2.61 -8.11
N LEU A 18 -10.00 -1.96 -9.22
CA LEU A 18 -10.50 -2.60 -10.43
C LEU A 18 -9.41 -2.82 -11.50
N LEU A 19 -8.16 -2.44 -11.22
CA LEU A 19 -7.07 -2.48 -12.18
C LEU A 19 -5.89 -3.32 -11.68
N GLY A 20 -5.13 -3.87 -12.63
CA GLY A 20 -3.89 -4.59 -12.35
C GLY A 20 -4.10 -5.81 -11.45
N PRO A 21 -3.10 -6.17 -10.63
CA PRO A 21 -3.16 -7.35 -9.76
C PRO A 21 -4.33 -7.35 -8.77
N LEU A 22 -4.82 -6.17 -8.36
CA LEU A 22 -5.94 -6.06 -7.41
C LEU A 22 -7.27 -6.58 -7.99
N ALA A 23 -7.48 -6.45 -9.30
CA ALA A 23 -8.74 -6.78 -9.94
C ALA A 23 -9.10 -8.28 -9.83
N THR A 24 -8.09 -9.14 -9.71
CA THR A 24 -8.23 -10.60 -9.68
C THR A 24 -7.69 -11.23 -8.39
N ALA A 25 -7.29 -10.42 -7.40
CA ALA A 25 -6.69 -10.92 -6.16
C ALA A 25 -7.74 -11.57 -5.24
N ASP A 26 -7.35 -12.67 -4.60
CA ASP A 26 -8.15 -13.35 -3.58
C ASP A 26 -7.84 -12.77 -2.19
N PRO A 27 -8.79 -12.11 -1.50
CA PRO A 27 -8.56 -11.52 -0.19
C PRO A 27 -8.09 -12.51 0.89
N SER A 28 -8.41 -13.79 0.75
CA SER A 28 -8.00 -14.83 1.70
C SER A 28 -6.53 -15.23 1.55
N ARG A 29 -5.93 -15.00 0.37
CA ARG A 29 -4.56 -15.44 0.01
C ARG A 29 -3.59 -14.29 -0.20
N THR A 30 -4.11 -13.07 -0.32
CA THR A 30 -3.33 -11.88 -0.65
C THR A 30 -3.29 -10.90 0.53
N ARG A 31 -2.16 -10.22 0.68
CA ARG A 31 -1.97 -9.06 1.55
C ARG A 31 -1.59 -7.86 0.70
N ILE A 32 -2.15 -6.70 1.03
CA ILE A 32 -1.87 -5.45 0.31
C ILE A 32 -0.85 -4.66 1.11
N LEU A 33 0.27 -4.27 0.49
CA LEU A 33 1.23 -3.35 1.08
C LEU A 33 1.00 -1.94 0.51
N MET A 34 0.90 -0.95 1.37
CA MET A 34 0.93 0.47 1.00
C MET A 34 1.90 1.22 1.91
N VAL A 35 2.71 2.13 1.33
CA VAL A 35 3.71 2.89 2.11
C VAL A 35 3.57 4.40 1.84
N GLU A 36 3.09 5.13 2.84
CA GLU A 36 3.19 6.59 2.92
C GLU A 36 4.64 6.98 3.27
N SER A 37 5.42 7.35 2.25
CA SER A 37 6.83 7.73 2.40
C SER A 37 7.00 9.24 2.64
N THR A 38 7.51 9.64 3.80
CA THR A 38 7.76 11.05 4.12
C THR A 38 8.80 11.67 3.19
N THR A 39 9.90 10.98 2.90
CA THR A 39 10.90 11.46 1.93
C THR A 39 10.30 11.59 0.52
N LYS A 40 9.39 10.70 0.10
CA LYS A 40 8.76 10.81 -1.23
C LYS A 40 7.87 12.05 -1.31
N ILE A 41 7.05 12.29 -0.29
CA ILE A 41 6.20 13.48 -0.19
C ILE A 41 7.06 14.76 -0.21
N ALA A 42 8.20 14.76 0.48
CA ALA A 42 9.13 15.89 0.53
C ALA A 42 10.04 16.03 -0.70
N SER A 43 10.18 14.99 -1.55
CA SER A 43 11.25 14.92 -2.58
C SER A 43 11.15 15.92 -3.73
N ARG A 44 10.01 16.61 -3.93
CA ARG A 44 9.83 17.60 -5.00
C ARG A 44 8.93 18.73 -4.52
N ASN A 45 8.96 19.87 -5.21
CA ASN A 45 7.91 20.90 -5.09
C ASN A 45 6.62 20.38 -5.71
N TRP A 46 5.92 19.51 -4.97
CA TRP A 46 4.58 19.09 -5.31
C TRP A 46 3.61 20.24 -5.07
N HIS A 47 2.64 20.39 -5.96
CA HIS A 47 1.46 21.17 -5.63
C HIS A 47 0.77 20.56 -4.41
N LEU A 48 0.54 21.34 -3.35
CA LEU A 48 0.03 20.83 -2.06
C LEU A 48 -1.25 20.01 -2.21
N GLN A 49 -2.18 20.47 -3.06
CA GLN A 49 -3.43 19.74 -3.33
C GLN A 49 -3.18 18.38 -3.99
N ARG A 50 -2.14 18.25 -4.84
CA ARG A 50 -1.80 16.98 -5.48
C ARG A 50 -1.23 15.99 -4.46
N ALA A 51 -0.35 16.46 -3.57
CA ALA A 51 0.18 15.63 -2.50
C ALA A 51 -0.96 15.15 -1.57
N HIS A 52 -1.86 16.06 -1.20
CA HIS A 52 -3.05 15.73 -0.42
C HIS A 52 -3.94 14.72 -1.13
N LEU A 53 -4.23 14.92 -2.43
CA LEU A 53 -5.04 14.01 -3.23
C LEU A 53 -4.49 12.59 -3.19
N VAL A 54 -3.19 12.42 -3.46
CA VAL A 54 -2.54 11.09 -3.44
C VAL A 54 -2.62 10.46 -2.05
N VAL A 55 -2.26 11.21 -0.99
CA VAL A 55 -2.27 10.67 0.38
C VAL A 55 -3.68 10.28 0.82
N SER A 56 -4.67 11.16 0.60
CA SER A 56 -6.07 10.85 0.92
C SER A 56 -6.60 9.67 0.10
N GLY A 57 -6.28 9.59 -1.19
CA GLY A 57 -6.66 8.47 -2.05
C GLY A 57 -6.06 7.15 -1.61
N MET A 58 -4.79 7.14 -1.18
CA MET A 58 -4.16 5.95 -0.60
C MET A 58 -4.91 5.47 0.65
N ARG A 59 -5.31 6.38 1.55
CA ARG A 59 -6.05 6.03 2.77
C ARG A 59 -7.44 5.49 2.49
N HIS A 60 -8.17 6.13 1.56
CA HIS A 60 -9.49 5.66 1.16
C HIS A 60 -9.42 4.30 0.48
N LEU A 61 -8.45 4.07 -0.41
CA LEU A 61 -8.27 2.76 -1.04
C LEU A 61 -7.94 1.68 0.00
N ALA A 62 -7.06 1.98 0.96
CA ALA A 62 -6.75 1.04 2.04
C ALA A 62 -8.02 0.62 2.79
N HIS A 63 -8.84 1.60 3.17
CA HIS A 63 -10.13 1.34 3.82
C HIS A 63 -11.07 0.50 2.94
N ASP A 64 -11.22 0.86 1.66
CA ASP A 64 -12.08 0.12 0.72
C ASP A 64 -11.62 -1.33 0.54
N LEU A 65 -10.30 -1.58 0.53
CA LEU A 65 -9.74 -2.92 0.42
C LEU A 65 -9.95 -3.73 1.71
N GLU A 66 -9.83 -3.11 2.88
CA GLU A 66 -10.21 -3.74 4.16
C GLU A 66 -11.69 -4.14 4.18
N GLN A 67 -12.59 -3.26 3.72
CA GLN A 67 -14.03 -3.56 3.61
C GLN A 67 -14.32 -4.70 2.63
N ARG A 68 -13.45 -4.90 1.63
CA ARG A 68 -13.50 -6.03 0.69
C ARG A 68 -12.89 -7.32 1.25
N GLY A 69 -12.37 -7.29 2.49
CA GLY A 69 -11.81 -8.45 3.19
C GLY A 69 -10.31 -8.66 3.01
N PHE A 70 -9.60 -7.73 2.36
CA PHE A 70 -8.15 -7.83 2.27
C PHE A 70 -7.49 -7.52 3.63
N HIS A 71 -6.36 -8.17 3.89
CA HIS A 71 -5.44 -7.68 4.92
C HIS A 71 -4.58 -6.58 4.30
N VAL A 72 -4.74 -5.35 4.79
CA VAL A 72 -3.95 -4.22 4.34
C VAL A 72 -2.87 -3.92 5.38
N ASP A 73 -1.62 -3.93 4.93
CA ASP A 73 -0.47 -3.43 5.67
C ASP A 73 -0.16 -2.01 5.20
N TYR A 74 -0.75 -1.04 5.91
CA TYR A 74 -0.60 0.38 5.63
C TYR A 74 0.48 0.99 6.51
N ARG A 75 1.61 1.38 5.93
CA ARG A 75 2.78 1.88 6.68
C ARG A 75 3.03 3.36 6.43
N ARG A 76 3.37 4.07 7.49
CA ARG A 76 4.08 5.35 7.41
C ARG A 76 5.56 5.09 7.63
N ALA A 77 6.41 5.54 6.70
CA ALA A 77 7.85 5.28 6.77
C ALA A 77 8.65 6.46 6.23
N GLY A 78 9.93 6.52 6.63
CA GLY A 78 10.88 7.50 6.07
C GLY A 78 11.02 7.36 4.55
N SER A 79 11.10 6.13 4.06
CA SER A 79 11.24 5.84 2.62
C SER A 79 10.37 4.66 2.19
N LEU A 80 10.11 4.55 0.89
CA LEU A 80 9.42 3.39 0.30
C LEU A 80 10.19 2.08 0.59
N ARG A 81 11.53 2.14 0.48
CA ARG A 81 12.42 1.01 0.80
C ARG A 81 12.28 0.57 2.25
N GLY A 82 12.33 1.51 3.20
CA GLY A 82 12.21 1.19 4.62
C GLY A 82 10.85 0.58 4.96
N GLY A 83 9.77 1.05 4.33
CA GLY A 83 8.45 0.43 4.47
C GLY A 83 8.41 -1.01 3.93
N LEU A 84 9.00 -1.25 2.76
CA LEU A 84 9.10 -2.59 2.17
C LEU A 84 9.95 -3.54 3.02
N GLU A 85 11.10 -3.10 3.53
CA GLU A 85 11.98 -3.91 4.37
C GLU A 85 11.31 -4.29 5.68
N ALA A 86 10.59 -3.36 6.32
CA ALA A 86 9.81 -3.63 7.51
C ALA A 86 8.68 -4.64 7.23
N HIS A 87 7.99 -4.50 6.09
CA HIS A 87 6.99 -5.48 5.64
C HIS A 87 7.60 -6.87 5.44
N ARG A 88 8.74 -6.96 4.75
CA ARG A 88 9.42 -8.23 4.52
C ARG A 88 9.88 -8.90 5.80
N THR A 89 10.37 -8.11 6.75
CA THR A 89 10.79 -8.61 8.07
C THR A 89 9.63 -9.19 8.85
N GLU A 90 8.46 -8.57 8.78
CA GLU A 90 7.27 -8.98 9.55
C GLU A 90 6.53 -10.16 8.91
N PHE A 91 6.41 -10.16 7.58
CA PHE A 91 5.55 -11.11 6.86
C PHE A 91 6.31 -12.18 6.06
N GLY A 92 7.61 -12.02 5.83
CA GLY A 92 8.42 -12.94 5.01
C GLY A 92 7.80 -13.29 3.64
N PRO A 93 7.23 -12.33 2.90
CA PRO A 93 6.58 -12.63 1.63
C PRO A 93 7.61 -13.06 0.57
N THR A 94 7.18 -13.96 -0.31
CA THR A 94 7.95 -14.43 -1.48
C THR A 94 7.98 -13.36 -2.58
#